data_AF-A0A836LKE7-F1
#
_entry.id   AF-A0A836LKE7-F1
#
_cell.length_a   1.000
_cell.length_b   1.000
_cell.length_c   1.000
_cell.angle_alpha   90.00
_cell.angle_beta   90.00
_cell.angle_gamma   90.00
#
_symmetry.space_group_name_H-M   'P 1'
#
loop_
_entity.id
_entity.type
_entity.pdbx_description
1 polymer ?
#
loop_
_entity_poly.entity_id
_entity_poly.type
_entity_poly.pdbx_seq_one_letter_code
_entity_poly.pdbx_strand_id
1 'polypeptide(L)'
;MEPTSSAPDSESSTAGNVAEAPVLSDADVTRHSERTPYYYACRHCRTRLFNAAEVLPHDPKKGANKTFKFRRGGPSHNDDALGEVSPGALSSAELCTSLFLDPDRTPWVAKDIREAYLRGAVVEPDTIYCRNPRCRTKLGTQSWTGAQCSCGAWITPAFRIHARSVDKLLD
;
A
#
# COMPACT_ATOMS: atom_id res chain seq x y z
N MET A 1 53.36 -33.42 3.98
CA MET A 1 52.90 -34.00 5.27
C MET A 1 51.43 -33.67 5.37
N GLU A 2 50.58 -34.60 4.92
CA GLU A 2 49.17 -34.62 5.33
C GLU A 2 49.07 -35.21 6.74
N PRO A 3 48.00 -34.90 7.48
CA PRO A 3 46.99 -35.95 7.66
C PRO A 3 45.54 -35.45 7.53
N THR A 4 44.79 -36.03 6.58
CA THR A 4 43.53 -36.81 6.70
C THR A 4 42.35 -36.32 7.57
N SER A 5 41.15 -36.59 7.03
CA SER A 5 39.88 -36.95 7.71
C SER A 5 38.85 -35.82 7.81
N SER A 6 37.55 -35.95 7.54
CA SER A 6 36.64 -36.95 6.96
C SER A 6 35.29 -36.23 6.70
N ALA A 7 34.48 -36.67 5.73
CA ALA A 7 33.05 -36.35 5.62
C ALA A 7 32.20 -37.47 6.29
N PRO A 8 30.88 -37.59 6.03
CA PRO A 8 29.71 -36.80 6.45
C PRO A 8 28.76 -37.62 7.37
N ASP A 9 27.76 -37.01 8.03
CA ASP A 9 26.55 -37.71 8.52
C ASP A 9 25.40 -36.69 8.69
N SER A 10 24.29 -36.75 7.95
CA SER A 10 23.20 -37.75 7.93
C SER A 10 22.12 -37.45 8.99
N GLU A 11 20.90 -37.42 8.48
CA GLU A 11 19.63 -37.03 9.08
C GLU A 11 19.21 -37.96 10.24
N SER A 12 18.40 -37.46 11.18
CA SER A 12 17.37 -38.31 11.79
C SER A 12 16.17 -37.51 12.29
N SER A 13 15.04 -37.82 11.67
CA SER A 13 13.68 -37.52 12.09
C SER A 13 13.15 -38.68 12.92
N THR A 14 12.41 -38.42 14.01
CA THR A 14 11.37 -39.34 14.53
C THR A 14 10.39 -38.50 15.37
N ALA A 15 9.24 -38.10 14.81
CA ALA A 15 7.94 -38.79 14.86
C ALA A 15 7.38 -38.98 16.28
N GLY A 16 6.37 -38.17 16.62
CA GLY A 16 5.46 -38.36 17.74
C GLY A 16 4.06 -37.94 17.31
N ASN A 17 3.27 -38.91 16.83
CA ASN A 17 1.87 -38.77 16.45
C ASN A 17 0.99 -38.74 17.71
N VAL A 18 0.00 -37.84 17.77
CA VAL A 18 -1.20 -38.03 18.58
C VAL A 18 -2.42 -37.54 17.80
N ALA A 19 -3.51 -38.29 17.95
CA ALA A 19 -4.66 -38.40 17.08
C ALA A 19 -5.61 -37.18 17.03
N GLU A 20 -6.13 -36.96 15.83
CA GLU A 20 -7.52 -36.73 15.41
C GLU A 20 -8.56 -36.15 16.38
N ALA A 21 -9.18 -35.03 15.95
CA ALA A 21 -10.60 -34.76 16.18
C ALA A 21 -11.17 -34.02 14.94
N PRO A 22 -12.25 -34.50 14.30
CA PRO A 22 -12.92 -33.79 13.23
C PRO A 22 -14.01 -32.90 13.83
N VAL A 23 -13.83 -31.58 13.75
CA VAL A 23 -14.87 -30.61 14.13
C VAL A 23 -15.19 -29.67 12.98
N LEU A 24 -16.20 -30.12 12.23
CA LEU A 24 -17.34 -29.37 11.72
C LEU A 24 -17.11 -28.00 11.05
N SER A 25 -17.38 -28.03 9.75
CA SER A 25 -17.88 -26.94 8.93
C SER A 25 -19.01 -26.15 9.60
N ASP A 26 -18.89 -24.82 9.67
CA ASP A 26 -19.87 -23.90 9.09
C ASP A 26 -19.34 -22.46 9.16
N ALA A 27 -19.11 -21.88 7.98
CA ALA A 27 -19.25 -20.46 7.65
C ALA A 27 -18.43 -20.25 6.38
N ASP A 28 -19.05 -20.60 5.26
CA ASP A 28 -18.84 -19.94 3.99
C ASP A 28 -18.94 -18.42 4.22
N VAL A 29 -17.84 -17.80 4.63
CA VAL A 29 -17.68 -16.36 4.49
C VAL A 29 -17.34 -16.16 3.03
N THR A 30 -18.35 -16.27 2.18
CA THR A 30 -18.46 -15.45 0.98
C THR A 30 -18.23 -14.01 1.42
N ARG A 31 -16.95 -13.62 1.48
CA ARG A 31 -16.56 -12.22 1.44
C ARG A 31 -17.07 -11.78 0.10
N HIS A 32 -18.24 -11.17 0.10
CA HIS A 32 -18.77 -10.42 -1.01
C HIS A 32 -17.63 -9.51 -1.46
N SER A 33 -16.94 -9.96 -2.50
CA SER A 33 -15.97 -9.18 -3.21
C SER A 33 -16.83 -8.11 -3.87
N GLU A 34 -17.02 -7.00 -3.17
CA GLU A 34 -17.52 -5.79 -3.77
C GLU A 34 -16.57 -5.52 -4.93
N ARG A 35 -17.00 -5.90 -6.13
CA ARG A 35 -16.24 -5.71 -7.35
C ARG A 35 -16.18 -4.21 -7.52
N THR A 36 -15.14 -3.60 -6.98
CA THR A 36 -14.80 -2.23 -7.30
C THR A 36 -14.50 -2.22 -8.79
N PRO A 37 -15.36 -1.62 -9.64
CA PRO A 37 -15.31 -1.84 -11.09
C PRO A 37 -14.26 -0.92 -11.72
N TYR A 38 -13.15 -0.68 -11.03
CA TYR A 38 -12.12 0.23 -11.47
C TYR A 38 -10.73 -0.15 -10.97
N TYR A 39 -9.74 0.25 -11.76
CA TYR A 39 -8.33 0.08 -11.50
C TYR A 39 -7.58 1.41 -11.69
N TYR A 40 -6.34 1.43 -11.24
CA TYR A 40 -5.43 2.54 -11.42
C TYR A 40 -4.37 2.19 -12.45
N ALA A 41 -4.24 3.05 -13.46
CA ALA A 41 -3.24 2.94 -14.51
C ALA A 41 -2.22 4.06 -14.40
N CYS A 42 -0.99 3.80 -14.84
CA CYS A 42 0.01 4.85 -14.97
C CYS A 42 -0.49 5.95 -15.92
N ARG A 43 -0.49 7.22 -15.48
CA ARG A 43 -0.99 8.34 -16.30
C ARG A 43 -0.21 8.54 -17.60
N HIS A 44 1.10 8.23 -17.56
CA HIS A 44 1.99 8.38 -18.72
C HIS A 44 1.84 7.28 -19.79
N CYS A 45 1.79 5.99 -19.40
CA CYS A 45 1.82 4.87 -20.35
C CYS A 45 0.61 3.93 -20.29
N ARG A 46 -0.38 4.26 -19.45
CA ARG A 46 -1.64 3.50 -19.26
C ARG A 46 -1.49 2.04 -18.82
N THR A 47 -0.30 1.62 -18.42
CA THR A 47 -0.07 0.31 -17.80
C THR A 47 -0.88 0.19 -16.51
N ARG A 48 -1.70 -0.85 -16.38
CA ARG A 48 -2.45 -1.18 -15.16
C ARG A 48 -1.48 -1.48 -14.01
N LEU A 49 -1.67 -0.79 -12.89
CA LEU A 49 -0.77 -0.87 -11.74
C LEU A 49 -1.40 -1.68 -10.60
N PHE A 50 -2.60 -1.30 -10.16
CA PHE A 50 -3.33 -1.94 -9.06
C PHE A 50 -4.84 -1.67 -9.17
N ASN A 51 -5.64 -2.48 -8.49
CA ASN A 51 -7.09 -2.37 -8.38
C ASN A 51 -7.49 -1.49 -7.20
N ALA A 52 -8.73 -1.02 -7.18
CA ALA A 52 -9.21 -0.21 -6.06
C ALA A 52 -9.17 -0.95 -4.72
N ALA A 53 -9.48 -2.25 -4.72
CA ALA A 53 -9.47 -3.11 -3.54
C ALA A 53 -8.07 -3.27 -2.90
N GLU A 54 -7.01 -2.89 -3.61
CA GLU A 54 -5.63 -2.91 -3.12
C GLU A 54 -5.22 -1.60 -2.43
N VAL A 55 -6.06 -0.56 -2.53
CA VAL A 55 -5.81 0.73 -1.86
C VAL A 55 -6.22 0.62 -0.40
N LEU A 56 -5.28 0.92 0.50
CA LEU A 56 -5.52 0.98 1.93
C LEU A 56 -6.38 2.21 2.29
N PRO A 57 -7.59 1.99 2.87
CA PRO A 57 -8.43 3.09 3.31
C PRO A 57 -7.84 3.76 4.55
N HIS A 58 -7.97 5.08 4.64
CA HIS A 58 -7.62 5.82 5.85
C HIS A 58 -8.53 7.03 6.03
N ASP A 59 -8.84 7.39 7.27
CA ASP A 59 -9.80 8.44 7.58
C ASP A 59 -9.08 9.80 7.79
N PRO A 60 -9.44 10.85 7.03
CA PRO A 60 -8.96 12.21 7.26
C PRO A 60 -9.13 12.72 8.71
N LYS A 61 -10.16 12.27 9.42
CA LYS A 61 -10.45 12.74 10.78
C LYS A 61 -9.48 12.20 11.83
N LYS A 62 -8.84 11.05 11.57
CA LYS A 62 -7.93 10.40 12.53
C LYS A 62 -6.60 11.13 12.70
N GLY A 63 -6.22 12.01 11.77
CA GLY A 63 -4.96 12.75 11.82
C GLY A 63 -5.08 14.28 11.86
N ALA A 64 -6.31 14.81 11.79
CA ALA A 64 -6.58 16.25 11.77
C ALA A 64 -6.18 16.98 13.06
N ASN A 65 -5.99 16.25 14.17
CA ASN A 65 -5.61 16.81 15.46
C ASN A 65 -4.09 17.03 15.64
N LYS A 66 -3.24 16.65 14.67
CA LYS A 66 -1.77 16.67 14.85
C LYS A 66 -0.97 17.32 13.72
N THR A 67 -1.60 17.84 12.67
CA THR A 67 -0.88 18.57 11.60
C THR A 67 -0.98 20.08 11.80
N PHE A 68 0.15 20.78 11.61
CA PHE A 68 0.11 22.22 11.38
C PHE A 68 -0.87 22.49 10.25
N LYS A 69 -1.85 23.37 10.52
CA LYS A 69 -2.83 23.81 9.50
C LYS A 69 -2.04 24.55 8.43
N PHE A 70 -1.67 23.89 7.33
CA PHE A 70 -1.33 24.60 6.11
C PHE A 70 -2.60 25.30 5.66
N ARG A 71 -2.75 26.57 6.07
CA ARG A 71 -3.82 27.42 5.60
C ARG A 71 -3.61 27.58 4.09
N ARG A 72 -4.36 26.83 3.30
CA ARG A 72 -4.78 27.36 1.99
C ARG A 72 -5.51 28.66 2.33
N GLY A 73 -4.96 29.79 1.90
CA GLY A 73 -5.45 31.13 2.22
C GLY A 73 -6.89 31.34 1.74
N GLY A 74 -7.84 30.92 2.56
CA GLY A 74 -9.22 31.40 2.56
C GLY A 74 -9.39 32.36 3.74
N PRO A 75 -10.26 33.38 3.64
CA PRO A 75 -10.39 34.42 4.66
C PRO A 75 -10.78 33.79 6.00
N SER A 76 -10.08 34.20 7.06
CA SER A 76 -10.48 33.91 8.44
C SER A 76 -11.87 34.52 8.68
N HIS A 77 -12.91 33.70 8.76
CA HIS A 77 -14.14 34.12 9.39
C HIS A 77 -14.14 33.57 10.83
N ASN A 78 -14.33 34.50 11.77
CA ASN A 78 -14.45 34.24 13.19
C ASN A 78 -15.73 33.46 13.50
N ASP A 79 -15.70 32.94 14.71
CA ASP A 79 -16.62 32.11 15.48
C ASP A 79 -18.14 32.34 15.35
N ASP A 80 -18.84 31.29 15.78
CA ASP A 80 -20.21 31.19 16.23
C ASP A 80 -21.42 31.14 15.25
N ALA A 81 -22.30 30.19 15.60
CA ALA A 81 -23.71 30.03 15.26
C ALA A 81 -24.12 29.31 13.95
N LEU A 82 -24.58 28.06 14.18
CA LEU A 82 -25.75 27.39 13.56
C LEU A 82 -25.68 27.04 12.06
N GLY A 83 -25.36 25.78 11.79
CA GLY A 83 -25.61 25.13 10.50
C GLY A 83 -25.04 23.72 10.46
N GLU A 84 -25.73 22.78 11.08
CA GLU A 84 -25.41 21.35 11.00
C GLU A 84 -25.70 20.84 9.58
N VAL A 85 -24.77 21.07 8.67
CA VAL A 85 -24.63 20.29 7.43
C VAL A 85 -23.33 19.52 7.55
N SER A 86 -23.40 18.31 8.11
CA SER A 86 -22.25 17.40 7.99
C SER A 86 -22.10 17.06 6.49
N PRO A 87 -20.94 17.39 5.87
CA PRO A 87 -20.69 17.12 4.47
C PRO A 87 -20.77 15.61 4.26
N GLY A 88 -21.43 15.15 3.19
CA GLY A 88 -21.43 13.74 2.82
C GLY A 88 -20.01 13.16 2.92
N ALA A 89 -19.88 11.95 3.45
CA ALA A 89 -18.61 11.32 3.77
C ALA A 89 -17.70 11.25 2.53
N LEU A 90 -16.95 12.33 2.26
CA LEU A 90 -16.00 12.38 1.17
C LEU A 90 -14.95 11.32 1.46
N SER A 91 -14.82 10.41 0.51
CA SER A 91 -13.90 9.28 0.67
C SER A 91 -12.47 9.80 0.81
N SER A 92 -11.58 9.02 1.42
CA SER A 92 -10.16 9.39 1.48
C SER A 92 -9.57 9.63 0.08
N ALA A 93 -10.14 9.01 -0.96
CA ALA A 93 -9.72 9.22 -2.34
C ALA A 93 -10.04 10.62 -2.88
N GLU A 94 -11.02 11.33 -2.33
CA GLU A 94 -11.42 12.68 -2.78
C GLU A 94 -10.69 13.78 -2.01
N LEU A 95 -10.31 13.51 -0.76
CA LEU A 95 -9.62 14.49 0.10
C LEU A 95 -8.10 14.34 0.08
N CYS A 96 -7.58 13.14 -0.19
CA CYS A 96 -6.16 12.85 -0.14
C CYS A 96 -5.53 12.88 -1.53
N THR A 97 -4.33 13.46 -1.61
CA THR A 97 -3.50 13.48 -2.81
C THR A 97 -2.65 12.21 -2.99
N SER A 98 -2.84 11.24 -2.10
CA SER A 98 -1.99 10.06 -1.92
C SER A 98 -2.84 8.82 -1.75
N LEU A 99 -2.53 7.78 -2.53
CA LEU A 99 -3.07 6.43 -2.40
C LEU A 99 -2.01 5.58 -1.71
N PHE A 100 -2.40 4.78 -0.72
CA PHE A 100 -1.47 3.89 -0.02
C PHE A 100 -1.80 2.45 -0.38
N LEU A 101 -0.77 1.64 -0.59
CA LEU A 101 -0.90 0.24 -0.96
C LEU A 101 -0.39 -0.67 0.15
N ASP A 102 -1.02 -1.84 0.25
CA ASP A 102 -0.55 -2.93 1.09
C ASP A 102 0.52 -3.73 0.31
N PRO A 103 1.78 -3.78 0.78
CA PRO A 103 2.84 -4.51 0.09
C PRO A 103 2.56 -6.01 -0.01
N ASP A 104 1.77 -6.59 0.89
CA ASP A 104 1.44 -8.01 0.88
C ASP A 104 0.41 -8.33 -0.21
N ARG A 105 -0.45 -7.36 -0.55
CA ARG A 105 -1.44 -7.48 -1.64
C ARG A 105 -0.90 -7.02 -2.99
N THR A 106 0.04 -6.08 -2.99
CA THR A 106 0.64 -5.48 -4.20
C THR A 106 2.14 -5.80 -4.32
N PRO A 107 2.52 -7.09 -4.44
CA PRO A 107 3.91 -7.52 -4.32
C PRO A 107 4.83 -6.91 -5.38
N TRP A 108 4.29 -6.51 -6.54
CA TRP A 108 5.08 -5.87 -7.60
C TRP A 108 5.77 -4.58 -7.11
N VAL A 109 5.12 -3.81 -6.22
CA VAL A 109 5.69 -2.54 -5.74
C VAL A 109 6.97 -2.80 -4.97
N ALA A 110 6.96 -3.76 -4.05
CA ALA A 110 8.13 -4.10 -3.25
C ALA A 110 9.18 -4.89 -4.07
N LYS A 111 8.73 -5.82 -4.91
CA LYS A 111 9.60 -6.67 -5.73
C LYS A 111 10.36 -5.87 -6.79
N ASP A 112 9.69 -5.00 -7.53
CA ASP A 112 10.31 -4.25 -8.61
C ASP A 112 11.37 -3.26 -8.10
N ILE A 113 11.18 -2.70 -6.89
CA ILE A 113 12.16 -1.84 -6.23
C ILE A 113 13.40 -2.67 -5.86
N ARG A 114 13.21 -3.82 -5.21
CA ARG A 114 14.30 -4.72 -4.84
C ARG A 114 15.07 -5.19 -6.07
N GLU A 115 14.37 -5.59 -7.12
CA GLU A 115 15.00 -6.02 -8.37
C GLU A 115 15.75 -4.89 -9.07
N ALA A 116 15.20 -3.68 -9.10
CA ALA A 116 15.87 -2.54 -9.72
C ALA A 116 17.17 -2.18 -8.97
N TYR A 117 17.17 -2.28 -7.64
CA TYR A 117 18.38 -2.16 -6.81
C TYR A 117 19.40 -3.25 -7.14
N LEU A 118 18.98 -4.52 -7.22
CA LEU A 118 19.86 -5.65 -7.56
C LEU A 118 20.45 -5.54 -8.97
N ARG A 119 19.72 -4.96 -9.92
CA ARG A 119 20.19 -4.74 -11.30
C ARG A 119 21.12 -3.52 -11.43
N GLY A 120 21.44 -2.82 -10.34
CA GLY A 120 22.33 -1.66 -10.35
C GLY A 120 21.74 -0.45 -11.09
N ALA A 121 20.42 -0.39 -11.28
CA ALA A 121 19.80 0.80 -11.83
C ALA A 121 19.96 1.96 -10.83
N VAL A 122 20.23 3.17 -11.33
CA VAL A 122 20.20 4.39 -10.50
C VAL A 122 18.74 4.65 -10.14
N VAL A 123 18.32 4.11 -9.01
CA VAL A 123 17.00 4.27 -8.44
C VAL A 123 17.19 5.07 -7.17
N GLU A 124 16.55 6.23 -7.09
CA GLU A 124 16.51 6.98 -5.83
C GLU A 124 15.95 6.06 -4.74
N PRO A 125 16.61 5.99 -3.57
CA PRO A 125 16.12 5.16 -2.47
C PRO A 125 14.67 5.54 -2.19
N ASP A 126 13.88 4.53 -1.88
CA ASP A 126 12.48 4.70 -1.51
C ASP A 126 11.56 5.32 -2.57
N THR A 127 11.96 5.34 -3.85
CA THR A 127 11.09 5.80 -4.94
C THR A 127 10.40 4.63 -5.66
N ILE A 128 9.09 4.78 -5.90
CA ILE A 128 8.28 3.83 -6.68
C ILE A 128 8.19 4.32 -8.12
N TYR A 129 8.59 3.48 -9.07
CA TYR A 129 8.53 3.74 -10.51
C TYR A 129 7.49 2.85 -11.19
N CYS A 130 7.04 3.28 -12.37
CA CYS A 130 6.15 2.46 -13.19
C CYS A 130 6.81 1.12 -13.56
N ARG A 131 6.06 0.03 -13.38
CA ARG A 131 6.47 -1.35 -13.74
C ARG A 131 6.69 -1.57 -15.23
N ASN A 132 6.20 -0.67 -16.10
CA ASN A 132 6.50 -0.74 -17.53
C ASN A 132 7.96 -0.33 -17.77
N PRO A 133 8.82 -1.24 -18.27
CA PRO A 133 10.25 -0.97 -18.46
C PRO A 133 10.54 0.17 -19.44
N ARG A 134 9.62 0.45 -20.38
CA ARG A 134 9.75 1.56 -21.33
C ARG A 134 9.32 2.91 -20.77
N CYS A 135 8.56 2.91 -19.67
CA CYS A 135 8.03 4.14 -19.09
C CYS A 135 8.86 4.61 -17.90
N ARG A 136 9.00 3.75 -16.87
CA ARG A 136 9.75 4.02 -15.63
C ARG A 136 9.51 5.42 -15.03
N THR A 137 8.34 6.02 -15.25
CA THR A 137 8.02 7.32 -14.64
C THR A 137 7.86 7.19 -13.13
N LYS A 138 8.18 8.24 -12.37
CA LYS A 138 8.03 8.25 -10.91
C LYS A 138 6.54 8.27 -10.55
N LEU A 139 6.10 7.23 -9.83
CA LEU A 139 4.72 7.11 -9.36
C LEU A 139 4.57 7.61 -7.92
N GLY A 140 5.57 7.34 -7.09
CA GLY A 140 5.37 7.32 -5.65
C GLY A 140 6.66 7.25 -4.84
N THR A 141 6.48 6.99 -3.54
CA THR A 141 7.55 6.74 -2.57
C THR A 141 7.13 5.61 -1.63
N GLN A 142 8.09 4.89 -1.04
CA GLN A 142 7.84 3.90 0.00
C GLN A 142 8.45 4.34 1.35
N SER A 143 7.97 3.78 2.45
CA SER A 143 8.63 3.85 3.75
C SER A 143 8.10 2.73 4.63
N TRP A 144 8.99 1.89 5.15
CA TRP A 144 8.61 0.80 6.05
C TRP A 144 8.24 1.27 7.45
N THR A 145 8.80 2.40 7.91
CA THR A 145 8.47 3.01 9.20
C THR A 145 7.16 3.81 9.13
N GLY A 146 6.67 4.06 7.91
CA GLY A 146 5.43 4.78 7.65
C GLY A 146 5.65 6.23 7.23
N ALA A 147 4.54 6.93 6.96
CA ALA A 147 4.52 8.33 6.58
C ALA A 147 3.14 8.96 6.80
N GLN A 148 3.12 10.29 6.96
CA GLN A 148 1.88 11.04 7.15
C GLN A 148 1.20 11.39 5.81
N CYS A 149 -0.08 11.07 5.66
CA CYS A 149 -0.92 11.50 4.55
C CYS A 149 -1.24 13.00 4.64
N SER A 150 -1.61 13.64 3.53
CA SER A 150 -2.05 15.05 3.51
C SER A 150 -3.32 15.32 4.32
N CYS A 151 -4.11 14.28 4.62
CA CYS A 151 -5.23 14.38 5.56
C CYS A 151 -4.82 14.25 7.05
N GLY A 152 -3.53 14.04 7.31
CA GLY A 152 -2.94 13.93 8.64
C GLY A 152 -2.77 12.51 9.16
N ALA A 153 -3.42 11.50 8.55
CA ALA A 153 -3.33 10.12 9.01
C ALA A 153 -1.89 9.56 8.87
N TRP A 154 -1.40 8.86 9.91
CA TRP A 154 -0.14 8.13 9.84
C TRP A 154 -0.38 6.72 9.30
N ILE A 155 0.31 6.36 8.21
CA ILE A 155 0.15 5.07 7.53
C ILE A 155 1.46 4.29 7.64
N THR A 156 1.40 3.04 8.08
CA THR A 156 2.55 2.12 8.15
C THR A 156 2.11 0.72 7.70
N PRO A 157 2.81 0.08 6.75
CA PRO A 157 3.87 0.64 5.91
C PRO A 157 3.31 1.67 4.90
N ALA A 158 4.13 2.61 4.45
CA ALA A 158 3.71 3.72 3.59
C ALA A 158 4.19 3.56 2.14
N PHE A 159 3.59 2.61 1.40
CA PHE A 159 3.76 2.50 -0.05
C PHE A 159 2.81 3.48 -0.74
N ARG A 160 3.29 4.71 -0.92
CA ARG A 160 2.51 5.85 -1.37
C ARG A 160 2.60 6.05 -2.88
N ILE A 161 1.47 6.00 -3.57
CA ILE A 161 1.31 6.44 -4.96
C ILE A 161 0.68 7.83 -4.97
N HIS A 162 1.28 8.77 -5.70
CA HIS A 162 0.68 10.09 -5.86
C HIS A 162 -0.54 10.00 -6.77
N ALA A 163 -1.69 10.52 -6.34
CA ALA A 163 -2.91 10.47 -7.16
C ALA A 163 -2.72 11.12 -8.55
N ARG A 164 -1.86 12.15 -8.66
CA ARG A 164 -1.53 12.82 -9.93
C ARG A 164 -0.77 11.95 -10.94
N SER A 165 -0.13 10.86 -10.51
CA SER A 165 0.71 10.01 -11.37
C SER A 165 -0.07 8.84 -11.97
N VAL A 166 -1.33 8.67 -11.58
CA VAL A 166 -2.21 7.58 -12.02
C VAL A 166 -3.58 8.10 -12.46
N ASP A 167 -4.23 7.34 -13.32
CA ASP A 167 -5.63 7.57 -13.73
C ASP A 167 -6.50 6.43 -13.20
N LYS A 168 -7.69 6.78 -12.67
CA LYS A 168 -8.74 5.83 -12.28
C LYS A 168 -9.56 5.47 -13.52
N LEU A 169 -9.54 4.20 -13.92
CA LEU A 169 -10.22 3.68 -15.11
C LEU A 169 -11.21 2.59 -14.71
N LEU A 170 -12.36 2.51 -15.39
CA LEU A 170 -13.30 1.42 -15.19
C LEU A 170 -12.73 0.11 -15.76
N ASP A 171 -13.04 -1.01 -15.10
CA ASP A 171 -12.65 -2.36 -15.53
C ASP A 171 -13.40 -2.81 -16.79
#